data_AF-A0A9P1DEJ2-F1
#
_entry.id   AF-A0A9P1DEJ2-F1
#
_cell.length_a   1.000
_cell.length_b   1.000
_cell.length_c   1.000
_cell.angle_alpha   90.00
_cell.angle_beta   90.00
_cell.angle_gamma   90.00
#
_symmetry.space_group_name_H-M   'P 1'
#
loop_
_entity.id
_entity.type
_entity.pdbx_description
1 polymer ?
#
loop_
_entity_poly.entity_id
_entity_poly.type
_entity_poly.pdbx_seq_one_letter_code
_entity_poly.pdbx_strand_id
1 'polypeptide(L)'
;MRCRRLCQRTPAGKLQVDPAIAEQWRAGGEQREALEMALLESLSRFGTARSNYKRIKNDFVQKTKLIRERLESRTEEILGGWYTEEALRKSGKYSNTSVKAIIKYCKKFPESLCRHWQYDEKKMEYYVIYE
;
A
#
# COMPACT_ATOMS: atom_id res chain seq x y z
N MET A 1 -23.96 -13.47 5.20
CA MET A 1 -23.31 -13.28 3.89
C MET A 1 -21.90 -13.85 3.99
N ARG A 2 -21.33 -14.51 2.95
CA ARG A 2 -19.96 -15.08 3.02
C ARG A 2 -19.02 -14.35 2.06
N CYS A 3 -17.85 -13.91 2.54
CA CYS A 3 -16.86 -13.17 1.75
C CYS A 3 -16.46 -13.94 0.49
N ARG A 4 -16.24 -15.24 0.62
CA ARG A 4 -16.03 -16.17 -0.50
C ARG A 4 -17.04 -16.02 -1.65
N ARG A 5 -18.34 -15.84 -1.37
CA ARG A 5 -19.37 -15.74 -2.43
C ARG A 5 -19.29 -14.40 -3.18
N LEU A 6 -18.81 -13.35 -2.54
CA LEU A 6 -18.62 -12.04 -3.16
C LEU A 6 -17.37 -12.03 -4.06
N CYS A 7 -16.32 -12.75 -3.64
CA CYS A 7 -15.04 -12.81 -4.36
C CYS A 7 -14.97 -13.92 -5.43
N GLN A 8 -15.97 -14.80 -5.50
CA GLN A 8 -16.05 -15.85 -6.52
C GLN A 8 -16.88 -15.43 -7.75
N ARG A 9 -16.60 -16.08 -8.88
CA ARG A 9 -17.43 -15.96 -10.08
C ARG A 9 -18.82 -16.55 -9.82
N THR A 10 -19.82 -15.86 -10.35
CA THR A 10 -21.19 -16.36 -10.42
C THR A 10 -21.28 -17.54 -11.39
N PRO A 11 -22.38 -18.34 -11.39
CA PRO A 11 -22.59 -19.38 -12.40
C PRO A 11 -22.54 -18.85 -13.83
N ALA A 12 -22.90 -17.58 -14.04
CA ALA A 12 -22.79 -16.87 -15.32
C ALA A 12 -21.35 -16.41 -15.65
N GLY A 13 -20.34 -16.82 -14.88
CA GLY A 13 -18.93 -16.49 -15.08
C GLY A 13 -18.53 -15.06 -14.67
N LYS A 14 -19.48 -14.20 -14.27
CA LYS A 14 -19.22 -12.80 -13.89
C LYS A 14 -18.71 -12.67 -12.46
N LEU A 15 -17.75 -11.77 -12.24
CA LEU A 15 -17.31 -11.36 -10.91
C LEU A 15 -18.27 -10.32 -10.32
N GLN A 16 -18.47 -10.37 -9.00
CA GLN A 16 -19.32 -9.42 -8.29
C GLN A 16 -18.56 -8.22 -7.70
N VAL A 17 -17.23 -8.33 -7.68
CA VAL A 17 -16.24 -7.38 -7.17
C VAL A 17 -15.18 -7.15 -8.25
N ASP A 18 -14.35 -6.13 -8.06
CA ASP A 18 -13.19 -5.87 -8.91
C ASP A 18 -12.29 -7.11 -9.03
N PRO A 19 -11.78 -7.45 -10.23
CA PRO A 19 -10.86 -8.57 -10.43
C PRO A 19 -9.67 -8.61 -9.46
N ALA A 20 -9.12 -7.46 -9.09
CA ALA A 20 -8.02 -7.36 -8.12
C ALA A 20 -8.42 -7.87 -6.73
N ILE A 21 -9.64 -7.54 -6.26
CA ILE A 21 -10.16 -8.03 -4.97
C ILE A 21 -10.40 -9.53 -5.01
N ALA A 22 -10.88 -10.06 -6.15
CA ALA A 22 -11.02 -11.49 -6.34
C ALA A 22 -9.67 -12.23 -6.38
N GLU A 23 -8.60 -11.56 -6.84
CA GLU A 23 -7.23 -12.08 -6.79
C GLU A 23 -6.67 -12.07 -5.36
N GLN A 24 -6.83 -10.97 -4.62
CA GLN A 24 -6.44 -10.88 -3.20
C GLN A 24 -7.10 -11.98 -2.35
N TRP A 25 -8.38 -12.23 -2.58
CA TRP A 25 -9.08 -13.34 -1.94
C TRP A 25 -8.44 -14.70 -2.28
N ARG A 26 -8.01 -14.90 -3.53
CA ARG A 26 -7.36 -16.13 -3.98
C ARG A 26 -5.94 -16.28 -3.42
N ALA A 27 -5.16 -15.20 -3.39
CA ALA A 27 -3.82 -15.14 -2.82
C ALA A 27 -3.80 -15.59 -1.35
N GLY A 28 -4.85 -15.25 -0.58
CA GLY A 28 -4.98 -15.70 0.80
C GLY A 28 -4.17 -14.87 1.80
N GLY A 29 -3.87 -15.45 2.96
CA GLY A 29 -3.12 -14.79 4.03
C GLY A 29 -3.81 -13.54 4.58
N GLU A 30 -3.00 -12.55 4.97
CA GLU A 30 -3.45 -11.28 5.56
C GLU A 30 -4.45 -10.52 4.67
N GLN A 31 -4.29 -10.61 3.34
CA GLN A 31 -5.20 -9.96 2.40
C GLN A 31 -6.62 -10.54 2.51
N ARG A 32 -6.74 -11.86 2.70
CA ARG A 32 -8.04 -12.51 2.89
C ARG A 32 -8.68 -12.07 4.20
N GLU A 33 -7.90 -12.02 5.27
CA GLU A 33 -8.39 -11.58 6.59
C GLU A 33 -8.88 -10.12 6.55
N ALA A 34 -8.15 -9.23 5.87
CA ALA A 34 -8.57 -7.85 5.67
C ALA A 34 -9.92 -7.75 4.93
N LEU A 35 -10.13 -8.58 3.90
CA LEU A 35 -11.43 -8.65 3.21
C LEU A 35 -12.54 -9.20 4.12
N GLU A 36 -12.25 -10.18 4.97
CA GLU A 36 -13.23 -10.69 5.94
C GLU A 36 -13.60 -9.64 6.98
N MET A 37 -12.64 -8.89 7.50
CA MET A 37 -12.90 -7.76 8.40
C MET A 37 -13.75 -6.68 7.74
N ALA A 38 -13.44 -6.29 6.49
CA ALA A 38 -14.24 -5.32 5.75
C ALA A 38 -15.70 -5.76 5.57
N LEU A 39 -15.94 -7.06 5.35
CA LEU A 39 -17.30 -7.60 5.28
C LEU A 39 -18.00 -7.58 6.64
N LEU A 40 -17.30 -7.94 7.73
CA LEU A 40 -17.86 -7.91 9.08
C LEU A 40 -18.26 -6.49 9.50
N GLU A 41 -17.47 -5.48 9.18
CA GLU A 41 -17.82 -4.08 9.40
C GLU A 41 -19.08 -3.68 8.62
N SER A 42 -19.16 -4.09 7.35
CA SER A 42 -20.33 -3.82 6.51
C SER A 42 -21.60 -4.48 7.08
N LEU A 43 -21.48 -5.70 7.60
CA LEU A 43 -22.56 -6.43 8.25
C LEU A 43 -22.95 -5.82 9.61
N SER A 44 -21.98 -5.33 10.38
CA SER A 44 -22.23 -4.64 11.65
C SER A 44 -23.02 -3.35 11.41
N ARG A 45 -22.65 -2.58 10.36
CA ARG A 45 -23.29 -1.31 10.02
C ARG A 45 -24.72 -1.42 9.52
N PHE A 46 -25.01 -2.40 8.68
CA PHE A 46 -26.33 -2.54 8.03
C PHE A 46 -27.14 -3.73 8.54
N GLY A 47 -26.60 -4.53 9.46
CA GLY A 47 -27.21 -5.77 9.93
C GLY A 47 -27.14 -6.90 8.91
N THR A 48 -27.81 -8.02 9.21
CA THR A 48 -27.75 -9.27 8.44
C THR A 48 -29.01 -9.56 7.61
N ALA A 49 -30.00 -8.67 7.65
CA ALA A 49 -31.26 -8.82 6.93
C ALA A 49 -31.04 -8.86 5.41
N ARG A 50 -31.82 -9.69 4.71
CA ARG A 50 -31.72 -9.88 3.25
C ARG A 50 -32.00 -8.60 2.46
N SER A 51 -32.88 -7.73 2.97
CA SER A 51 -33.18 -6.41 2.40
C SER A 51 -31.94 -5.52 2.27
N ASN A 52 -30.96 -5.71 3.17
CA ASN A 52 -29.74 -4.91 3.21
C ASN A 52 -28.63 -5.44 2.29
N TYR A 53 -28.85 -6.54 1.56
CA TYR A 53 -27.85 -7.18 0.69
C TYR A 53 -27.14 -6.19 -0.24
N LYS A 54 -27.91 -5.35 -0.96
CA LYS A 54 -27.34 -4.37 -1.89
C LYS A 54 -26.48 -3.32 -1.17
N ARG A 55 -26.90 -2.87 0.02
CA ARG A 55 -26.17 -1.86 0.82
C ARG A 55 -24.86 -2.45 1.35
N ILE A 56 -24.91 -3.65 1.92
CA ILE A 56 -23.74 -4.37 2.42
C ILE A 56 -22.75 -4.63 1.28
N LYS A 57 -23.23 -5.09 0.11
CA LYS A 57 -22.37 -5.32 -1.05
C LYS A 57 -21.66 -4.03 -1.49
N ASN A 58 -22.39 -2.93 -1.59
CA ASN A 58 -21.81 -1.66 -2.05
C ASN A 58 -20.79 -1.10 -1.05
N ASP A 59 -21.09 -1.15 0.25
CA ASP A 59 -20.16 -0.71 1.31
C ASP A 59 -18.90 -1.58 1.34
N PHE A 60 -19.06 -2.90 1.21
CA PHE A 60 -17.94 -3.84 1.10
C PHE A 60 -17.04 -3.50 -0.10
N VAL A 61 -17.62 -3.27 -1.29
CA VAL A 61 -16.84 -2.91 -2.50
C VAL A 61 -16.10 -1.58 -2.29
N GLN A 62 -16.73 -0.57 -1.70
CA GLN A 62 -16.08 0.70 -1.41
C GLN A 62 -14.93 0.55 -0.41
N LYS A 63 -15.14 -0.17 0.70
CA LYS A 63 -14.12 -0.41 1.73
C LYS A 63 -12.92 -1.14 1.17
N THR A 64 -13.15 -2.21 0.41
CA THR A 64 -12.07 -3.02 -0.18
C THR A 64 -11.25 -2.22 -1.20
N LYS A 65 -11.89 -1.33 -1.97
CA LYS A 65 -11.18 -0.36 -2.84
C LYS A 65 -10.27 0.58 -2.03
N LEU A 66 -10.79 1.16 -0.95
CA LEU A 66 -10.03 2.06 -0.08
C LEU A 66 -8.85 1.36 0.62
N ILE A 67 -9.05 0.12 1.08
CA ILE A 67 -7.97 -0.69 1.66
C ILE A 67 -6.87 -0.92 0.62
N ARG A 68 -7.24 -1.25 -0.62
CA ARG A 68 -6.28 -1.42 -1.71
C ARG A 68 -5.51 -0.12 -1.99
N GLU A 69 -6.22 0.98 -2.19
CA GLU A 69 -5.61 2.30 -2.46
C GLU A 69 -4.63 2.70 -1.35
N ARG A 70 -4.96 2.41 -0.08
CA ARG A 70 -4.07 2.65 1.07
C ARG A 70 -2.85 1.73 1.08
N LEU A 71 -3.01 0.45 0.71
CA LEU A 71 -1.88 -0.47 0.64
C LEU A 71 -0.94 -0.10 -0.51
N GLU A 72 -1.49 0.27 -1.67
CA GLU A 72 -0.73 0.73 -2.84
C GLU A 72 0.01 2.04 -2.54
N SER A 73 -0.67 3.03 -1.95
CA SER A 73 -0.05 4.28 -1.51
C SER A 73 1.05 4.04 -0.46
N ARG A 74 0.84 3.12 0.49
CA ARG A 74 1.87 2.77 1.47
C ARG A 74 3.07 2.07 0.81
N THR A 75 2.87 1.28 -0.24
CA THR A 75 4.00 0.70 -0.99
C THR A 75 4.76 1.74 -1.78
N GLU A 76 4.08 2.73 -2.38
CA GLU A 76 4.74 3.85 -3.07
C GLU A 76 5.53 4.74 -2.10
N GLU A 77 5.03 4.97 -0.88
CA GLU A 77 5.75 5.69 0.19
C GLU A 77 6.99 4.94 0.70
N ILE A 78 7.07 3.61 0.53
CA ILE A 78 8.17 2.77 1.06
C ILE A 78 9.26 2.47 0.02
N LEU A 79 9.03 2.76 -1.26
CA LEU A 79 10.01 2.54 -2.34
C LEU A 79 11.13 3.60 -2.33
N GLY A 80 11.78 3.79 -1.19
CA GLY A 80 12.99 4.60 -1.09
C GLY A 80 14.09 3.85 -0.36
N GLY A 81 15.33 4.17 -0.72
CA GLY A 81 16.54 3.64 -0.10
C GLY A 81 17.27 4.71 0.69
N TRP A 82 18.00 4.27 1.72
CA TRP A 82 18.97 5.10 2.39
C TRP A 82 20.30 5.03 1.65
N TYR A 83 20.82 6.19 1.26
CA TYR A 83 22.06 6.28 0.50
C TYR A 83 23.02 7.31 1.10
N THR A 84 24.30 6.98 1.15
CA THR A 84 25.35 7.98 1.38
C THR A 84 25.55 8.84 0.13
N GLU A 85 26.11 10.05 0.29
CA GLU A 85 26.46 10.90 -0.85
C GLU A 85 27.39 10.19 -1.85
N GLU A 86 28.35 9.40 -1.35
CA GLU A 86 29.24 8.58 -2.18
C GLU A 86 28.47 7.51 -2.96
N ALA A 87 27.51 6.84 -2.33
CA ALA A 87 26.69 5.81 -2.95
C ALA A 87 25.77 6.41 -4.04
N LEU A 88 25.18 7.58 -3.81
CA LEU A 88 24.38 8.27 -4.82
C LEU A 88 25.21 8.61 -6.06
N ARG A 89 26.44 9.11 -5.87
CA ARG A 89 27.36 9.41 -6.97
C ARG A 89 27.82 8.16 -7.73
N LYS A 90 28.10 7.07 -7.00
CA LYS A 90 28.51 5.78 -7.59
C LYS A 90 27.37 5.05 -8.30
N SER A 91 26.12 5.30 -7.92
CA SER A 91 24.95 4.61 -8.49
C SER A 91 24.77 4.85 -9.99
N GLY A 92 25.31 5.95 -10.54
CA GLY A 92 25.14 6.35 -11.94
C GLY A 92 23.71 6.75 -12.33
N LYS A 93 22.73 6.65 -11.40
CA LYS A 93 21.32 6.97 -11.65
C LYS A 93 21.02 8.47 -11.58
N TYR A 94 21.82 9.22 -10.83
CA TYR A 94 21.59 10.63 -10.55
C TYR A 94 22.76 11.49 -11.03
N SER A 95 22.47 12.62 -11.67
CA SER A 95 23.50 13.59 -12.02
C SER A 95 24.11 14.22 -10.76
N ASN A 96 25.35 14.71 -10.84
CA ASN A 96 25.99 15.43 -9.73
C ASN A 96 25.17 16.63 -9.23
N THR A 97 24.40 17.26 -10.11
CA THR A 97 23.48 18.37 -9.78
C THR A 97 22.26 17.86 -9.01
N SER A 98 21.67 16.75 -9.46
CA SER A 98 20.53 16.09 -8.80
C SER A 98 20.92 15.62 -7.40
N VAL A 99 22.10 15.01 -7.22
CA VAL A 99 22.59 14.58 -5.91
C VAL A 99 22.68 15.74 -4.92
N LYS A 100 23.22 16.90 -5.35
CA LYS A 100 23.26 18.10 -4.50
C LYS A 100 21.87 18.61 -4.13
N ALA A 101 20.92 18.56 -5.05
CA ALA A 101 19.53 18.98 -4.81
C ALA A 101 18.83 18.05 -3.80
N ILE A 102 19.00 16.72 -3.95
CA ILE A 102 18.48 15.70 -3.04
C ILE A 102 19.04 15.92 -1.63
N ILE A 103 20.36 16.03 -1.47
CA ILE A 103 20.99 16.26 -0.17
C ILE A 103 20.49 17.57 0.46
N LYS A 104 20.37 18.63 -0.34
CA LYS A 104 19.84 19.92 0.12
C LYS A 104 18.40 19.80 0.61
N TYR A 105 17.58 18.99 -0.06
CA TYR A 105 16.20 18.73 0.34
C TYR A 105 16.14 17.91 1.64
N CYS A 106 16.87 16.80 1.74
CA CYS A 106 16.89 15.95 2.93
C CYS A 106 17.35 16.73 4.17
N LYS A 107 18.33 17.64 4.02
CA LYS A 107 18.80 18.53 5.11
C LYS A 107 17.76 19.52 5.62
N LYS A 108 16.64 19.76 4.90
CA LYS A 108 15.52 20.56 5.42
C LYS A 108 14.70 19.80 6.46
N PHE A 109 14.74 18.47 6.43
CA PHE A 109 13.99 17.58 7.33
C PHE A 109 14.93 16.51 7.92
N PRO A 110 15.91 16.93 8.74
CA PRO A 110 16.99 16.03 9.18
C PRO A 110 16.47 14.84 10.00
N GLU A 111 15.42 15.01 10.81
CA GLU A 111 14.88 13.93 11.64
C GLU A 111 14.18 12.82 10.84
N SER A 112 13.67 13.15 9.65
CA SER A 112 12.88 12.23 8.83
C SER A 112 13.64 11.67 7.63
N LEU A 113 14.57 12.45 7.05
CA LEU A 113 15.22 12.13 5.78
C LEU A 113 16.74 12.00 5.88
N CYS A 114 17.31 12.16 7.08
CA CYS A 114 18.73 11.96 7.34
C CYS A 114 18.93 11.01 8.51
N ARG A 115 19.97 10.18 8.45
CA ARG A 115 20.41 9.37 9.59
C ARG A 115 21.90 9.11 9.52
N HIS A 116 22.50 8.75 10.64
CA HIS A 116 23.88 8.29 10.68
C HIS A 116 23.99 6.89 10.06
N TRP A 117 25.08 6.65 9.34
CA TRP A 117 25.35 5.34 8.78
C TRP A 117 25.70 4.35 9.88
N GLN A 118 25.15 3.14 9.81
CA GLN A 118 25.27 2.13 10.87
C GLN A 118 26.71 1.72 11.20
N TYR A 119 27.65 1.93 10.27
CA TYR A 119 29.05 1.52 10.42
C TYR A 119 30.03 2.70 10.64
N ASP A 120 29.59 3.94 10.47
CA ASP A 120 30.40 5.14 10.71
C ASP A 120 29.50 6.32 11.07
N GLU A 121 29.56 6.75 12.33
CA GLU A 121 28.79 7.89 12.85
C GLU A 121 29.14 9.21 12.15
N LYS A 122 30.29 9.31 11.49
CA LYS A 122 30.67 10.52 10.74
C LYS A 122 30.01 10.58 9.36
N LYS A 123 29.41 9.49 8.89
CA LYS A 123 28.74 9.42 7.58
C LYS A 123 27.23 9.55 7.75
N MET A 124 26.63 10.39 6.91
CA MET A 124 25.19 10.55 6.83
C MET A 124 24.61 9.81 5.62
N GLU A 125 23.49 9.15 5.85
CA GLU A 125 22.61 8.61 4.82
C GLU A 125 21.40 9.52 4.61
N TYR A 126 20.96 9.60 3.37
CA TYR A 126 19.82 10.39 2.93
C TYR A 126 18.78 9.45 2.33
N TYR A 127 17.51 9.64 2.71
CA TYR A 127 16.42 8.86 2.14
C TYR A 127 16.09 9.37 0.74
N VAL A 128 16.11 8.47 -0.24
CA VAL A 128 15.83 8.78 -1.65
C VAL A 128 14.77 7.82 -2.18
N ILE A 129 13.67 8.37 -2.69
CA ILE A 129 12.59 7.62 -3.29
C ILE A 129 13.03 7.15 -4.69
N TYR A 130 12.80 5.88 -5.01
CA TYR A 130 12.98 5.31 -6.34
C TYR A 130 11.90 5.86 -7.27
N GLU A 131 12.32 6.51 -8.35
CA GLU A 131 11.46 6.78 -9.51
C GLU A 131 11.38 5.56 -10.43
#